data_AF-A0A8I1G5F0-F1
#
_entry.id   AF-A0A8I1G5F0-F1
#
_cell.length_a   1.000
_cell.length_b   1.000
_cell.length_c   1.000
_cell.angle_alpha   90.00
_cell.angle_beta   90.00
_cell.angle_gamma   90.00
#
_symmetry.space_group_name_H-M   'P 1'
#
loop_
_entity.id
_entity.type
_entity.pdbx_description
1 polymer ?
#
loop_
_entity_poly.entity_id
_entity_poly.type
_entity_poly.pdbx_seq_one_letter_code
_entity_poly.pdbx_strand_id
1 'polypeptide(L)'
;MKRAFLVSSAILLAGCSAKYSTNNIQERTEHLVKDVSVVISQPTDGVYETHTYSGSGRATADAVKAAFLRHSDNVTVFADCDDVTCLKANHSISRGYYVVPQILHWEDRATEWSGIPDKIEVKITVYNAESNNRVASTIINGKSKWATFGGDHPQDLLPEPINMFVSSLY
;
A
#
# COMPACT_ATOMS: atom_id res chain seq x y z
N MET A 1 -36.85 48.37 16.84
CA MET A 1 -36.93 47.76 15.49
C MET A 1 -35.52 47.46 15.00
N LYS A 2 -35.31 46.24 14.51
CA LYS A 2 -34.31 45.79 13.51
C LYS A 2 -32.82 46.02 13.86
N ARG A 3 -32.14 45.01 14.42
CA ARG A 3 -31.48 43.88 13.73
C ARG A 3 -30.29 44.34 12.87
N ALA A 4 -29.08 43.98 13.30
CA ALA A 4 -28.08 43.38 12.41
C ALA A 4 -27.03 42.64 13.27
N PHE A 5 -27.24 41.34 13.34
CA PHE A 5 -26.38 40.35 13.95
C PHE A 5 -25.18 40.17 13.01
N LEU A 6 -23.98 40.58 13.43
CA LEU A 6 -22.75 40.20 12.73
C LEU A 6 -22.40 38.76 13.14
N VAL A 7 -23.03 37.79 12.48
CA VAL A 7 -22.65 36.37 12.58
C VAL A 7 -21.32 36.21 11.86
N SER A 8 -20.28 35.99 12.65
CA SER A 8 -18.96 35.55 12.20
C SER A 8 -19.09 34.25 11.41
N SER A 9 -18.84 34.30 10.10
CA SER A 9 -18.77 33.11 9.26
C SER A 9 -17.45 32.37 9.53
N ALA A 10 -17.44 31.52 10.55
CA ALA A 10 -16.45 30.46 10.70
C ALA A 10 -16.87 29.28 9.80
N ILE A 11 -16.57 29.39 8.50
CA ILE A 11 -16.73 28.27 7.57
C ILE A 11 -15.64 27.24 7.90
N LEU A 12 -16.11 26.11 8.43
CA LEU A 12 -15.34 24.92 8.75
C LEU A 12 -14.60 24.43 7.51
N LEU A 13 -13.28 24.54 7.51
CA LEU A 13 -12.38 23.81 6.59
C LEU A 13 -12.33 22.33 7.02
N ALA A 14 -13.43 21.61 6.83
CA ALA A 14 -13.42 20.16 6.91
C ALA A 14 -12.93 19.62 5.56
N GLY A 15 -11.60 19.46 5.41
CA GLY A 15 -11.02 18.78 4.28
C GLY A 15 -11.43 17.30 4.28
N CYS A 16 -12.12 16.84 3.24
CA CYS A 16 -12.41 15.42 3.05
C CYS A 16 -11.10 14.66 2.81
N SER A 17 -10.79 13.67 3.66
CA SER A 17 -9.62 12.79 3.52
C SER A 17 -9.92 11.55 2.66
N ALA A 18 -8.88 10.92 2.12
CA ALA A 18 -8.99 9.70 1.35
C ALA A 18 -9.50 8.59 2.27
N LYS A 19 -10.22 7.61 1.72
CA LYS A 19 -10.77 6.51 2.53
C LYS A 19 -9.95 5.25 2.29
N TYR A 20 -9.45 4.70 3.38
CA TYR A 20 -8.74 3.44 3.38
C TYR A 20 -9.51 2.40 4.20
N SER A 21 -9.41 1.15 3.78
CA SER A 21 -9.86 0.00 4.56
C SER A 21 -8.81 -1.09 4.50
N THR A 22 -8.57 -1.76 5.62
CA THR A 22 -7.65 -2.89 5.72
C THR A 22 -8.44 -4.12 6.15
N ASN A 23 -8.29 -5.22 5.41
CA ASN A 23 -8.89 -6.50 5.75
C ASN A 23 -7.78 -7.51 6.02
N ASN A 24 -7.60 -7.87 7.29
CA ASN A 24 -6.58 -8.84 7.69
C ASN A 24 -7.05 -10.25 7.31
N ILE A 25 -6.38 -10.85 6.32
CA ILE A 25 -6.57 -12.26 5.96
C ILE A 25 -5.97 -13.15 7.07
N GLN A 26 -4.82 -12.72 7.62
CA GLN A 26 -4.19 -13.36 8.76
C GLN A 26 -3.68 -12.27 9.70
N GLU A 27 -4.17 -12.33 10.94
CA GLU A 27 -3.65 -11.54 12.04
C GLU A 27 -2.17 -11.84 12.31
N ARG A 28 -1.45 -10.81 12.76
CA ARG A 28 -0.02 -10.91 13.05
C ARG A 28 0.24 -11.96 14.13
N THR A 29 1.07 -12.95 13.83
CA THR A 29 1.43 -14.02 14.79
C THR A 29 2.63 -13.66 15.67
N GLU A 30 3.47 -12.72 15.23
CA GLU A 30 4.68 -12.26 15.95
C GLU A 30 5.05 -10.82 15.55
N HIS A 31 5.74 -10.10 16.43
CA HIS A 31 6.34 -8.81 16.09
C HIS A 31 7.58 -8.99 15.22
N LEU A 32 7.74 -8.12 14.22
CA LEU A 32 8.94 -8.11 13.40
C LEU A 32 10.12 -7.50 14.17
N VAL A 33 11.31 -8.05 13.93
CA VAL A 33 12.56 -7.53 14.49
C VAL A 33 13.08 -6.40 13.59
N LYS A 34 13.48 -5.28 14.18
CA LYS A 34 14.09 -4.15 13.45
C LYS A 34 15.48 -4.50 12.92
N ASP A 35 15.94 -3.78 11.90
CA ASP A 35 17.31 -3.86 11.37
C ASP A 35 17.74 -5.26 10.89
N VAL A 36 16.78 -6.09 10.47
CA VAL A 36 17.02 -7.38 9.78
C VAL A 36 16.70 -7.27 8.29
N SER A 37 17.23 -8.20 7.49
CA SER A 37 17.00 -8.24 6.04
C SER A 37 15.51 -8.36 5.69
N VAL A 38 15.04 -7.53 4.78
CA VAL A 38 13.70 -7.60 4.19
C VAL A 38 13.84 -7.74 2.69
N VAL A 39 13.33 -8.84 2.16
CA VAL A 39 13.38 -9.20 0.74
C VAL A 39 11.96 -9.09 0.18
N ILE A 40 11.77 -8.26 -0.82
CA ILE A 40 10.46 -7.90 -1.37
C ILE A 40 10.37 -8.36 -2.83
N SER A 41 9.30 -9.07 -3.22
CA SER A 41 9.02 -9.36 -4.64
C SER A 41 8.40 -8.15 -5.34
N GLN A 42 8.63 -8.01 -6.64
CA GLN A 42 7.89 -7.04 -7.46
C GLN A 42 6.66 -7.73 -8.05
N PRO A 43 5.43 -7.25 -7.77
CA PRO A 43 4.25 -7.81 -8.39
C PRO A 43 4.23 -7.48 -9.88
N THR A 44 3.51 -8.30 -10.65
CA THR A 44 3.11 -7.94 -12.01
C THR A 44 2.27 -6.66 -12.00
N ASP A 45 2.32 -5.90 -13.08
CA ASP A 45 1.48 -4.72 -13.24
C ASP A 45 -0.01 -5.05 -13.12
N GLY A 46 -0.76 -4.16 -12.49
CA GLY A 46 -2.22 -4.25 -12.38
C GLY A 46 -2.89 -4.19 -13.74
N VAL A 47 -3.97 -4.94 -13.88
CA VAL A 47 -4.79 -4.99 -15.10
C VAL A 47 -6.24 -4.76 -14.72
N TYR A 48 -6.93 -3.89 -15.47
CA TYR A 48 -8.37 -3.73 -15.38
C TYR A 48 -8.98 -3.78 -16.78
N GLU A 49 -9.94 -4.69 -16.94
CA GLU A 49 -10.53 -5.03 -18.24
C GLU A 49 -9.44 -5.41 -19.26
N THR A 50 -9.18 -4.54 -20.24
CA THR A 50 -8.17 -4.73 -21.29
C THR A 50 -6.96 -3.82 -21.13
N HIS A 51 -6.91 -3.01 -20.06
CA HIS A 51 -5.88 -2.01 -19.82
C HIS A 51 -4.88 -2.53 -18.78
N THR A 52 -3.61 -2.57 -19.17
CA THR A 52 -2.50 -2.83 -18.25
C THR A 52 -1.92 -1.49 -17.80
N TYR A 53 -1.79 -1.31 -16.49
CA TYR A 53 -1.21 -0.10 -15.91
C TYR A 53 0.30 -0.29 -15.74
N SER A 54 1.04 -0.03 -16.83
CA SER A 54 2.49 -0.22 -16.84
C SER A 54 3.19 0.53 -15.71
N GLY A 55 4.05 -0.18 -14.97
CA GLY A 55 4.82 0.37 -13.84
C GLY A 55 4.09 0.37 -12.50
N SER A 56 2.80 -0.01 -12.44
CA SER A 56 2.05 -0.14 -11.18
C SER A 56 2.64 -1.21 -10.24
N GLY A 57 3.20 -2.28 -10.80
CA GLY A 57 3.93 -3.31 -10.05
C GLY A 57 5.16 -2.73 -9.37
N ARG A 58 5.97 -1.97 -10.12
CA ARG A 58 7.13 -1.28 -9.59
C ARG A 58 6.76 -0.27 -8.51
N ALA A 59 5.73 0.55 -8.75
CA ALA A 59 5.24 1.54 -7.79
C ALA A 59 4.77 0.89 -6.47
N THR A 60 4.08 -0.25 -6.57
CA THR A 60 3.63 -1.02 -5.40
C THR A 60 4.82 -1.54 -4.61
N ALA A 61 5.81 -2.16 -5.27
CA ALA A 61 7.00 -2.66 -4.59
C ALA A 61 7.83 -1.54 -3.94
N ASP A 62 7.98 -0.40 -4.59
CA ASP A 62 8.69 0.77 -4.06
C ASP A 62 7.97 1.37 -2.85
N ALA A 63 6.64 1.44 -2.85
CA ALA A 63 5.85 1.90 -1.70
C ALA A 63 6.02 0.96 -0.49
N VAL A 64 6.01 -0.36 -0.71
CA VAL A 64 6.29 -1.35 0.35
C VAL A 64 7.73 -1.22 0.85
N LYS A 65 8.71 -1.08 -0.04
CA LYS A 65 10.11 -0.85 0.32
C LYS A 65 10.26 0.39 1.21
N ALA A 66 9.66 1.52 0.81
CA ALA A 66 9.73 2.77 1.55
C ALA A 66 9.16 2.63 2.98
N ALA A 67 8.09 1.84 3.15
CA ALA A 67 7.53 1.56 4.47
C ALA A 67 8.48 0.74 5.35
N PHE A 68 9.09 -0.32 4.80
CA PHE A 68 10.05 -1.16 5.55
C PHE A 68 11.37 -0.44 5.87
N LEU A 69 11.82 0.48 5.01
CA LEU A 69 13.02 1.29 5.25
C LEU A 69 12.96 2.16 6.52
N ARG A 70 11.76 2.36 7.09
CA ARG A 70 11.59 3.06 8.38
C ARG A 70 11.97 2.20 9.58
N HIS A 71 12.17 0.91 9.39
CA HIS A 71 12.39 -0.07 10.46
C HIS A 71 13.62 -0.97 10.23
N SER A 72 14.20 -0.95 9.03
CA SER A 72 15.43 -1.66 8.69
C SER A 72 16.15 -0.97 7.54
N ASP A 73 17.48 -0.86 7.62
CA ASP A 73 18.31 -0.33 6.53
C ASP A 73 18.55 -1.34 5.39
N ASN A 74 18.28 -2.64 5.63
CA ASN A 74 18.52 -3.70 4.64
C ASN A 74 17.23 -4.18 3.98
N VAL A 75 16.73 -3.39 3.02
CA VAL A 75 15.49 -3.68 2.29
C VAL A 75 15.75 -3.72 0.79
N THR A 76 15.54 -4.88 0.17
CA THR A 76 15.81 -5.09 -1.26
C THR A 76 14.55 -5.56 -1.99
N VAL A 77 14.32 -5.01 -3.18
CA VAL A 77 13.23 -5.40 -4.10
C VAL A 77 13.84 -6.17 -5.26
N PHE A 78 13.25 -7.33 -5.59
CA PHE A 78 13.66 -8.17 -6.70
C PHE A 78 12.58 -8.19 -7.77
N ALA A 79 12.91 -7.69 -8.96
CA ALA A 79 11.98 -7.56 -10.09
C ALA A 79 11.82 -8.85 -10.91
N ASP A 80 12.71 -9.81 -10.71
CA ASP A 80 12.73 -11.14 -11.32
C ASP A 80 11.86 -12.17 -10.57
N CYS A 81 11.23 -11.77 -9.46
CA CYS A 81 10.32 -12.59 -8.68
C CYS A 81 9.02 -11.85 -8.38
N ASP A 82 7.88 -12.55 -8.50
CA ASP A 82 6.54 -12.08 -8.14
C ASP A 82 5.96 -12.80 -6.91
N ASP A 83 6.48 -13.98 -6.54
CA ASP A 83 6.01 -14.78 -5.42
C ASP A 83 7.09 -15.19 -4.40
N VAL A 84 6.65 -15.78 -3.28
CA VAL A 84 7.54 -16.23 -2.20
C VAL A 84 8.42 -17.42 -2.60
N THR A 85 7.95 -18.26 -3.53
CA THR A 85 8.67 -19.46 -3.97
C THR A 85 9.92 -19.05 -4.74
N CYS A 86 9.78 -18.10 -5.66
CA CYS A 86 10.88 -17.50 -6.40
C CYS A 86 11.87 -16.80 -5.47
N LEU A 87 11.39 -15.99 -4.51
CA LEU A 87 12.27 -15.31 -3.55
C LEU A 87 13.09 -16.31 -2.73
N LYS A 88 12.45 -17.38 -2.22
CA LYS A 88 13.13 -18.41 -1.43
C LYS A 88 14.13 -19.23 -2.25
N ALA A 89 13.90 -19.40 -3.55
CA ALA A 89 14.78 -20.15 -4.43
C ALA A 89 16.00 -19.33 -4.90
N ASN A 90 15.80 -18.06 -5.25
CA ASN A 90 16.81 -17.25 -5.94
C ASN A 90 17.46 -16.19 -5.03
N HIS A 91 16.76 -15.73 -3.99
CA HIS A 91 17.16 -14.62 -3.12
C HIS A 91 17.05 -15.02 -1.64
N SER A 92 17.51 -16.24 -1.33
CA SER A 92 17.36 -16.83 -0.01
C SER A 92 18.12 -16.05 1.06
N ILE A 93 17.45 -15.74 2.16
CA ILE A 93 18.03 -15.19 3.38
C ILE A 93 17.84 -16.17 4.54
N SER A 94 18.83 -16.27 5.43
CA SER A 94 18.76 -17.13 6.62
C SER A 94 18.02 -16.49 7.79
N ARG A 95 17.94 -15.16 7.83
CA ARG A 95 17.28 -14.36 8.87
C ARG A 95 16.64 -13.13 8.25
N GLY A 96 15.45 -12.79 8.72
CA GLY A 96 14.67 -11.66 8.25
C GLY A 96 13.33 -12.08 7.66
N TYR A 97 12.84 -11.33 6.67
CA TYR A 97 11.48 -11.49 6.16
C TYR A 97 11.41 -11.46 4.64
N TYR A 98 10.57 -12.34 4.08
CA TYR A 98 10.11 -12.24 2.70
C TYR A 98 8.77 -11.52 2.66
N VAL A 99 8.63 -10.53 1.80
CA VAL A 99 7.42 -9.72 1.64
C VAL A 99 6.93 -9.84 0.21
N VAL A 100 5.68 -10.26 0.06
CA VAL A 100 5.05 -10.50 -1.23
C VAL A 100 3.84 -9.59 -1.37
N PRO A 101 3.99 -8.42 -2.03
CA PRO A 101 2.86 -7.63 -2.48
C PRO A 101 2.21 -8.27 -3.72
N GLN A 102 0.90 -8.14 -3.86
CA GLN A 102 0.13 -8.57 -5.02
C GLN A 102 -0.93 -7.51 -5.32
N ILE A 103 -1.00 -7.04 -6.56
CA ILE A 103 -2.07 -6.14 -7.01
C ILE A 103 -3.30 -7.00 -7.30
N LEU A 104 -4.37 -6.80 -6.54
CA LEU A 104 -5.66 -7.47 -6.75
C LEU A 104 -6.57 -6.66 -7.67
N HIS A 105 -6.50 -5.33 -7.57
CA HIS A 105 -7.27 -4.41 -8.41
C HIS A 105 -6.50 -3.11 -8.59
N TRP A 106 -6.48 -2.58 -9.81
CA TRP A 106 -5.89 -1.29 -10.13
C TRP A 106 -6.75 -0.59 -11.15
N GLU A 107 -7.38 0.50 -10.76
CA GLU A 107 -8.36 1.19 -11.57
C GLU A 107 -8.11 2.69 -11.46
N ASP A 108 -7.56 3.25 -12.54
CA ASP A 108 -7.40 4.68 -12.73
C ASP A 108 -8.57 5.18 -13.57
N ARG A 109 -9.42 6.02 -13.00
CA ARG A 109 -10.65 6.52 -13.63
C ARG A 109 -10.61 8.01 -13.83
N ALA A 110 -9.47 8.62 -14.19
CA ALA A 110 -9.39 10.05 -14.55
C ALA A 110 -10.30 10.91 -13.66
N THR A 111 -10.17 10.72 -12.34
CA THR A 111 -11.18 11.07 -11.31
C THR A 111 -11.62 12.53 -11.41
N GLU A 112 -10.73 13.40 -11.88
CA GLU A 112 -10.95 14.83 -12.11
C GLU A 112 -11.99 15.15 -13.21
N TRP A 113 -12.15 14.28 -14.20
CA TRP A 113 -13.05 14.50 -15.34
C TRP A 113 -14.31 13.63 -15.28
N SER A 114 -14.18 12.40 -14.77
CA SER A 114 -15.29 11.44 -14.71
C SER A 114 -16.12 11.56 -13.43
N GLY A 115 -15.53 12.08 -12.36
CA GLY A 115 -16.11 12.04 -11.02
C GLY A 115 -16.23 10.62 -10.44
N ILE A 116 -15.48 9.64 -10.94
CA ILE A 116 -15.45 8.28 -10.38
C ILE A 116 -14.11 8.06 -9.66
N PRO A 117 -14.11 7.67 -8.37
CA PRO A 117 -12.86 7.44 -7.63
C PRO A 117 -12.01 6.32 -8.23
N ASP A 118 -10.71 6.53 -8.22
CA ASP A 118 -9.69 5.50 -8.42
C ASP A 118 -9.79 4.46 -7.32
N LYS A 119 -9.47 3.21 -7.67
CA LYS A 119 -9.44 2.10 -6.71
C LYS A 119 -8.15 1.32 -6.84
N ILE A 120 -7.51 1.12 -5.70
CA ILE A 120 -6.43 0.17 -5.56
C ILE A 120 -6.82 -0.89 -4.54
N GLU A 121 -6.50 -2.13 -4.84
CA GLU A 121 -6.55 -3.24 -3.90
C GLU A 121 -5.23 -3.99 -3.98
N VAL A 122 -4.49 -3.99 -2.87
CA VAL A 122 -3.17 -4.62 -2.78
C VAL A 122 -3.16 -5.57 -1.59
N LYS A 123 -2.79 -6.83 -1.84
CA LYS A 123 -2.53 -7.79 -0.78
C LYS A 123 -1.05 -7.78 -0.45
N ILE A 124 -0.70 -7.73 0.84
CA ILE A 124 0.68 -7.85 1.30
C ILE A 124 0.76 -9.04 2.23
N THR A 125 1.69 -9.95 1.95
CA THR A 125 1.96 -11.12 2.80
C THR A 125 3.42 -11.09 3.27
N VAL A 126 3.64 -11.34 4.56
CA VAL A 126 4.97 -11.38 5.17
C VAL A 126 5.25 -12.78 5.68
N TYR A 127 6.44 -13.30 5.39
CA TYR A 127 6.93 -14.59 5.83
C TYR A 127 8.22 -14.44 6.62
N ASN A 128 8.36 -15.18 7.71
CA ASN A 128 9.60 -15.28 8.47
C ASN A 128 10.57 -16.23 7.74
N ALA A 129 11.81 -15.80 7.52
CA ALA A 129 12.79 -16.56 6.77
C ALA A 129 13.34 -17.77 7.56
N GLU A 130 13.44 -17.67 8.88
CA GLU A 130 13.93 -18.75 9.76
C GLU A 130 12.89 -19.86 9.89
N SER A 131 11.65 -19.50 10.23
CA SER A 131 10.57 -20.47 10.47
C SER A 131 9.80 -20.87 9.22
N ASN A 132 10.01 -20.16 8.09
CA ASN A 132 9.24 -20.28 6.85
C ASN A 132 7.72 -20.01 6.98
N ASN A 133 7.25 -19.59 8.16
CA ASN A 133 5.85 -19.36 8.43
C ASN A 133 5.38 -18.02 7.88
N ARG A 134 4.11 -17.96 7.47
CA ARG A 134 3.43 -16.70 7.18
C ARG A 134 3.16 -15.98 8.51
N VAL A 135 3.69 -14.77 8.65
CA VAL A 135 3.60 -13.95 9.87
C VAL A 135 2.35 -13.08 9.87
N ALA A 136 2.06 -12.47 8.72
CA ALA A 136 0.92 -11.59 8.55
C ALA A 136 0.46 -11.59 7.09
N SER A 137 -0.83 -11.33 6.87
CA SER A 137 -1.38 -11.09 5.54
C SER A 137 -2.54 -10.12 5.63
N THR A 138 -2.50 -9.05 4.84
CA THR A 138 -3.59 -8.06 4.77
C THR A 138 -3.95 -7.73 3.34
N ILE A 139 -5.17 -7.28 3.12
CA ILE A 139 -5.61 -6.61 1.90
C ILE A 139 -5.86 -5.14 2.24
N ILE A 140 -5.15 -4.27 1.54
CA ILE A 140 -5.28 -2.82 1.63
C ILE A 140 -6.15 -2.36 0.46
N ASN A 141 -7.22 -1.63 0.80
CA ASN A 141 -8.10 -0.98 -0.15
C ASN A 141 -7.95 0.54 -0.04
N GLY A 142 -7.61 1.19 -1.15
CA GLY A 142 -7.52 2.65 -1.27
C GLY A 142 -8.53 3.19 -2.28
N LYS A 143 -9.17 4.31 -1.96
CA LYS A 143 -10.05 5.04 -2.89
C LYS A 143 -9.72 6.53 -2.92
N SER A 144 -9.53 7.10 -4.11
CA SER A 144 -9.23 8.54 -4.26
C SER A 144 -10.43 9.43 -3.94
N LYS A 145 -10.15 10.72 -3.71
CA LYS A 145 -11.17 11.72 -3.38
C LYS A 145 -11.85 12.25 -4.64
N TRP A 146 -13.06 12.77 -4.45
CA TRP A 146 -13.68 13.64 -5.44
C TRP A 146 -13.01 15.03 -5.40
N ALA A 147 -12.43 15.45 -6.51
CA ALA A 147 -11.97 16.81 -6.79
C ALA A 147 -10.84 17.37 -5.91
N THR A 148 -9.64 16.78 -5.94
CA THR A 148 -8.41 17.57 -5.81
C THR A 148 -8.07 18.14 -7.19
N PHE A 149 -8.06 19.47 -7.34
CA PHE A 149 -7.49 20.10 -8.54
C PHE A 149 -5.98 19.80 -8.53
N GLY A 150 -5.54 18.78 -9.28
CA GLY A 150 -4.16 18.28 -9.27
C GLY A 150 -4.02 16.75 -9.24
N GLY A 151 -5.12 16.00 -9.20
CA GLY A 151 -5.19 14.57 -9.50
C GLY A 151 -4.51 13.67 -8.48
N ASP A 152 -5.27 13.10 -7.54
CA ASP A 152 -4.78 11.94 -6.80
C ASP A 152 -4.69 10.76 -7.79
N HIS A 153 -3.50 10.24 -8.06
CA HIS A 153 -3.31 9.04 -8.87
C HIS A 153 -3.38 7.78 -7.99
N PRO A 154 -3.66 6.60 -8.56
CA PRO A 154 -3.64 5.34 -7.81
C PRO A 154 -2.35 5.10 -7.00
N GLN A 155 -1.21 5.62 -7.45
CA GLN A 155 0.06 5.48 -6.74
C GLN A 155 0.09 6.28 -5.42
N ASP A 156 -0.63 7.40 -5.35
CA ASP A 156 -0.68 8.28 -4.18
C ASP A 156 -1.49 7.65 -3.03
N LEU A 157 -2.31 6.66 -3.34
CA LEU A 157 -3.12 5.93 -2.36
C LEU A 157 -2.34 4.81 -1.65
N LEU A 158 -1.15 4.46 -2.13
CA LEU A 158 -0.34 3.36 -1.58
C LEU A 158 0.36 3.72 -0.25
N PRO A 159 1.05 4.87 -0.10
CA PRO A 159 1.99 5.04 1.00
C PRO A 159 1.33 5.00 2.38
N GLU A 160 0.25 5.75 2.60
CA GLU A 160 -0.38 5.87 3.93
C GLU A 160 -0.87 4.52 4.49
N PRO A 161 -1.72 3.73 3.80
CA PRO A 161 -2.20 2.47 4.35
C PRO A 161 -1.11 1.39 4.44
N ILE A 162 -0.14 1.38 3.52
CA ILE A 162 1.00 0.46 3.60
C ILE A 162 1.86 0.79 4.82
N ASN A 163 2.12 2.08 5.09
CA ASN A 163 2.86 2.51 6.26
C ASN A 163 2.16 2.14 7.57
N MET A 164 0.83 2.32 7.64
CA MET A 164 0.05 1.90 8.82
C MET A 164 0.16 0.40 9.05
N PHE A 165 0.00 -0.41 8.00
CA PHE A 165 0.15 -1.85 8.09
C PHE A 165 1.56 -2.25 8.54
N VAL A 166 2.61 -1.80 7.85
CA VAL A 166 4.00 -2.14 8.18
C VAL A 166 4.37 -1.68 9.60
N SER A 167 3.97 -0.47 9.99
CA SER A 167 4.20 0.03 11.36
C SER A 167 3.52 -0.85 12.41
N SER A 168 2.35 -1.41 12.10
CA SER A 168 1.67 -2.34 13.00
C SER A 168 2.38 -3.68 13.12
N LEU A 169 3.30 -4.03 12.21
CA LEU A 169 4.02 -5.30 12.28
C LEU A 169 5.21 -5.27 13.26
N TYR A 170 5.74 -4.08 13.56
CA TYR A 170 6.81 -3.86 14.53
C TYR A 170 6.25 -3.53 15.92
#